data_AF-A0A1D1VAL8-F1
#
_entry.id   AF-A0A1D1VAL8-F1
#
_cell.length_a   1.000
_cell.length_b   1.000
_cell.length_c   1.000
_cell.angle_alpha   90.00
_cell.angle_beta   90.00
_cell.angle_gamma   90.00
#
_symmetry.space_group_name_H-M   'P 1'
#
loop_
_entity.id
_entity.type
_entity.pdbx_description
1 polymer ?
#
loop_
_entity_poly.entity_id
_entity_poly.type
_entity_poly.pdbx_seq_one_letter_code
_entity_poly.pdbx_strand_id
1 'polypeptide(L)'
;MAVHENGDTHVRDGSDEEEDSIEIQRSFLIPADCDVRLKPYGARILVDEQYVDGYYDRQDYILSLNGVSLRFRSGEWELKHVEGKEAKASTSSVLTHPEHIVEFLNSRSYLHGHLNGAGLKEALENEGFQVFVRSTCSRKVYGLPENEGSLPAKITLEHVAELDLHTGEIEVSADSKAQIPLALSTIDKLAKNLGLKSMTSSAPQESDL
;
A
#
# COMPACT_ATOMS: atom_id res chain seq x y z
N MET A 1 -59.60 -4.15 -31.08
CA MET A 1 -58.48 -5.02 -30.68
C MET A 1 -57.23 -4.17 -30.66
N ALA A 2 -56.60 -4.10 -29.49
CA ALA A 2 -55.50 -3.22 -29.16
C ALA A 2 -54.20 -3.66 -29.83
N VAL A 3 -53.30 -2.71 -30.11
CA VAL A 3 -51.88 -2.85 -29.77
C VAL A 3 -51.33 -1.46 -29.42
N HIS A 4 -50.90 -1.33 -28.17
CA HIS A 4 -50.03 -0.25 -27.68
C HIS A 4 -48.60 -0.54 -28.17
N GLU A 5 -47.91 0.46 -28.69
CA GLU A 5 -46.44 0.47 -28.75
C GLU A 5 -45.93 1.68 -27.98
N ASN A 6 -45.61 1.46 -26.70
CA ASN A 6 -44.75 2.33 -25.92
C ASN A 6 -43.31 1.88 -26.20
N GLY A 7 -42.58 2.65 -27.01
CA GLY A 7 -41.13 2.52 -27.14
C GLY A 7 -40.46 3.16 -25.93
N ASP A 8 -40.31 2.37 -24.86
CA ASP A 8 -39.56 2.73 -23.67
C ASP A 8 -38.06 2.71 -24.00
N THR A 9 -37.43 3.88 -23.95
CA THR A 9 -36.00 4.05 -24.21
C THR A 9 -35.26 3.76 -22.93
N HIS A 10 -34.84 2.50 -22.77
CA HIS A 10 -33.96 2.10 -21.69
C HIS A 10 -32.57 2.68 -21.92
N VAL A 11 -32.33 3.87 -21.38
CA VAL A 11 -31.00 4.42 -21.17
C VAL A 11 -30.33 3.48 -20.17
N ARG A 12 -29.39 2.67 -20.65
CA ARG A 12 -28.45 1.92 -19.81
C ARG A 12 -27.55 2.96 -19.15
N ASP A 13 -27.87 3.24 -17.89
CA ASP A 13 -27.02 3.99 -16.98
C ASP A 13 -25.72 3.19 -16.80
N GLY A 14 -24.63 3.76 -17.31
CA GLY A 14 -23.29 3.19 -17.31
C GLY A 14 -22.48 3.79 -16.18
N SER A 15 -22.93 3.61 -14.95
CA SER A 15 -22.11 3.76 -13.77
C SER A 15 -21.67 2.36 -13.34
N ASP A 16 -20.59 1.87 -13.95
CA ASP A 16 -19.75 0.86 -13.31
C ASP A 16 -19.14 1.55 -12.08
N GLU A 17 -19.93 1.64 -11.00
CA GLU A 17 -19.41 1.87 -9.67
C GLU A 17 -18.53 0.65 -9.38
N GLU A 18 -17.21 0.81 -9.45
CA GLU A 18 -16.27 -0.14 -8.87
C GLU A 18 -16.72 -0.34 -7.42
N GLU A 19 -17.38 -1.48 -7.13
CA GLU A 19 -17.72 -1.82 -5.75
C GLU A 19 -16.43 -1.76 -4.94
N ASP A 20 -16.39 -0.87 -3.94
CA ASP A 20 -15.22 -0.64 -3.09
C ASP A 20 -14.79 -1.96 -2.44
N SER A 21 -13.86 -2.67 -3.08
CA SER A 21 -13.31 -3.91 -2.53
C SER A 21 -12.45 -3.58 -1.31
N ILE A 22 -12.60 -4.37 -0.26
CA ILE A 22 -11.83 -4.22 0.97
C ILE A 22 -10.49 -4.92 0.77
N GLU A 23 -9.38 -4.18 0.81
CA GLU A 23 -8.04 -4.77 0.74
C GLU A 23 -7.56 -5.16 2.14
N ILE A 24 -7.19 -6.43 2.31
CA ILE A 24 -6.58 -6.95 3.53
C ILE A 24 -5.14 -7.34 3.20
N GLN A 25 -4.18 -6.80 3.94
CA GLN A 25 -2.76 -7.09 3.72
C GLN A 25 -2.02 -7.45 5.00
N ARG A 26 -0.92 -8.21 4.87
CA ARG A 26 0.07 -8.42 5.94
C ARG A 26 1.48 -8.42 5.39
N SER A 27 2.41 -7.82 6.13
CA SER A 27 3.82 -7.76 5.77
C SER A 27 4.65 -8.85 6.44
N PHE A 28 5.66 -9.36 5.73
CA PHE A 28 6.49 -10.49 6.11
C PHE A 28 7.97 -10.27 5.76
N LEU A 29 8.86 -10.94 6.48
CA LEU A 29 10.23 -11.17 6.03
C LEU A 29 10.23 -12.30 4.99
N ILE A 30 10.89 -12.07 3.86
CA ILE A 30 10.91 -13.03 2.76
C ILE A 30 12.21 -13.83 2.74
N PRO A 31 12.14 -15.17 2.58
CA PRO A 31 13.32 -15.97 2.27
C PRO A 31 13.78 -15.76 0.82
N ALA A 32 15.09 -15.84 0.57
CA ALA A 32 15.68 -15.57 -0.75
C ALA A 32 15.13 -16.45 -1.90
N ASP A 33 14.56 -17.62 -1.59
CA ASP A 33 14.00 -18.57 -2.56
C ASP A 33 12.47 -18.43 -2.74
N CYS A 34 11.84 -17.37 -2.23
CA CYS A 34 10.38 -17.20 -2.29
C CYS A 34 9.84 -17.20 -3.73
N ASP A 35 10.55 -16.59 -4.68
CA ASP A 35 10.24 -16.64 -6.13
C ASP A 35 10.04 -18.08 -6.63
N VAL A 36 10.84 -19.03 -6.13
CA VAL A 36 10.75 -20.45 -6.50
C VAL A 36 9.55 -21.11 -5.83
N ARG A 37 9.29 -20.76 -4.56
CA ARG A 37 8.18 -21.31 -3.76
C ARG A 37 6.80 -20.88 -4.25
N LEU A 38 6.72 -19.77 -4.99
CA LEU A 38 5.47 -19.27 -5.57
C LEU A 38 5.00 -20.09 -6.79
N LYS A 39 5.92 -20.69 -7.55
CA LYS A 39 5.61 -21.39 -8.82
C LYS A 39 4.56 -22.51 -8.67
N PRO A 40 4.60 -23.39 -7.66
CA PRO A 40 3.61 -24.45 -7.49
C PRO A 40 2.18 -23.93 -7.26
N TYR A 41 2.02 -22.67 -6.86
CA TYR A 41 0.72 -22.03 -6.62
C TYR A 41 0.15 -21.34 -7.87
N GLY A 42 0.76 -21.55 -9.04
CA GLY A 42 0.31 -20.93 -10.28
C GLY A 42 0.58 -19.42 -10.34
N ALA A 43 1.49 -18.91 -9.50
CA ALA A 43 1.82 -17.50 -9.43
C ALA A 43 2.33 -16.97 -10.78
N ARG A 44 1.88 -15.77 -11.15
CA ARG A 44 2.29 -15.06 -12.37
C ARG A 44 2.87 -13.71 -12.01
N ILE A 45 3.99 -13.35 -12.63
CA ILE A 45 4.57 -12.01 -12.46
C ILE A 45 3.63 -11.00 -13.11
N LEU A 46 3.19 -10.03 -12.33
CA LEU A 46 2.40 -8.87 -12.75
C LEU A 46 3.29 -7.64 -12.93
N VAL A 47 4.26 -7.47 -12.03
CA VAL A 47 5.23 -6.36 -12.03
C VAL A 47 6.61 -6.92 -11.72
N ASP A 48 7.63 -6.42 -12.42
CA ASP A 48 9.05 -6.62 -12.10
C ASP A 48 9.78 -5.32 -12.45
N GLU A 49 10.16 -4.56 -11.43
CA GLU A 49 10.68 -3.21 -11.60
C GLU A 49 11.78 -2.87 -10.60
N GLN A 50 12.54 -1.83 -10.94
CA GLN A 50 13.48 -1.18 -10.03
C GLN A 50 13.17 0.31 -10.00
N TYR A 51 13.21 0.89 -8.81
CA TYR A 51 12.97 2.31 -8.60
C TYR A 51 13.84 2.85 -7.48
N VAL A 52 13.93 4.17 -7.41
CA VAL A 52 14.64 4.88 -6.35
C VAL A 52 13.65 5.77 -5.62
N ASP A 53 13.56 5.59 -4.31
CA ASP A 53 12.79 6.47 -3.44
C ASP A 53 13.71 7.53 -2.85
N GLY A 54 13.35 8.80 -3.04
CA GLY A 54 13.89 9.90 -2.24
C GLY A 54 12.91 10.25 -1.14
N TYR A 55 13.22 9.92 0.12
CA TYR A 55 12.40 10.27 1.27
C TYR A 55 12.72 11.67 1.78
N TYR A 56 11.69 12.49 1.94
CA TYR A 56 11.78 13.89 2.37
C TYR A 56 11.29 14.04 3.79
N ASP A 57 12.06 14.77 4.59
CA ASP A 57 11.67 15.23 5.91
C ASP A 57 12.46 16.50 6.24
N ARG A 58 12.10 17.16 7.34
CA ARG A 58 12.92 18.21 7.91
C ARG A 58 14.03 17.61 8.78
N GLN A 59 14.98 18.44 9.18
CA GLN A 59 16.09 18.02 10.04
C GLN A 59 15.64 17.53 11.44
N ASP A 60 14.44 17.92 11.87
CA ASP A 60 13.80 17.47 13.11
C ASP A 60 12.99 16.16 12.94
N TYR A 61 12.98 15.57 11.74
CA TYR A 61 12.26 14.33 11.40
C TYR A 61 10.77 14.37 11.74
N ILE A 62 10.15 15.54 11.64
CA ILE A 62 8.78 15.75 12.11
C ILE A 62 7.77 14.82 11.42
N LEU A 63 7.93 14.50 10.13
CA LEU A 63 7.01 13.57 9.47
C LEU A 63 7.21 12.16 9.98
N SER A 64 8.45 11.68 9.95
CA SER A 64 8.81 10.32 10.31
C SER A 64 8.40 9.98 11.75
N LEU A 65 8.64 10.91 12.70
CA LEU A 65 8.26 10.74 14.10
C LEU A 65 6.74 10.75 14.34
N ASN A 66 5.96 11.25 13.38
CA ASN A 66 4.50 11.27 13.43
C ASN A 66 3.86 10.22 12.52
N GLY A 67 4.62 9.23 12.04
CA GLY A 67 4.09 8.14 11.22
C GLY A 67 3.62 8.61 9.83
N VAL A 68 4.21 9.70 9.34
CA VAL A 68 4.00 10.21 7.98
C VAL A 68 5.29 9.99 7.19
N SER A 69 5.18 9.47 5.98
CA SER A 69 6.32 9.36 5.07
C SER A 69 5.99 10.06 3.75
N LEU A 70 6.83 11.04 3.38
CA LEU A 70 6.77 11.73 2.10
C LEU A 70 7.94 11.26 1.24
N ARG A 71 7.68 10.83 0.01
CA ARG A 71 8.71 10.42 -0.93
C ARG A 71 8.45 10.91 -2.34
N PHE A 72 9.52 10.99 -3.11
CA PHE A 72 9.47 11.16 -4.56
C PHE A 72 10.00 9.89 -5.23
N ARG A 73 9.17 9.27 -6.07
CA ARG A 73 9.44 8.01 -6.75
C ARG A 73 9.07 8.17 -8.22
N SER A 74 9.99 7.82 -9.12
CA SER A 74 9.71 7.74 -10.56
C SER A 74 9.03 8.98 -11.18
N GLY A 75 9.27 10.18 -10.65
CA GLY A 75 8.67 11.42 -11.15
C GLY A 75 7.43 11.88 -10.39
N GLU A 76 6.94 11.09 -9.44
CA GLU A 76 5.70 11.34 -8.70
C GLU A 76 5.96 11.49 -7.20
N TRP A 77 5.09 12.26 -6.55
CA TRP A 77 5.08 12.44 -5.10
C TRP A 77 4.11 11.46 -4.47
N GLU A 78 4.51 10.87 -3.35
CA GLU A 78 3.63 10.03 -2.55
C GLU A 78 3.78 10.40 -1.07
N LEU A 79 2.66 10.66 -0.40
CA LEU A 79 2.58 10.80 1.05
C LEU A 79 1.77 9.64 1.61
N LYS A 80 2.38 8.84 2.48
CA LYS A 80 1.70 7.80 3.24
C LYS A 80 1.55 8.23 4.70
N HIS A 81 0.38 7.97 5.28
CA HIS A 81 0.14 8.15 6.71
C HIS A 81 -0.77 7.06 7.25
N VAL A 82 -0.68 6.76 8.55
CA VAL A 82 -1.57 5.81 9.21
C VAL A 82 -2.80 6.53 9.73
N GLU A 83 -3.99 6.02 9.42
CA GLU A 83 -5.25 6.47 9.99
C GLU A 83 -5.66 5.58 11.17
N GLY A 84 -5.89 6.20 12.32
CA GLY A 84 -6.35 5.52 13.54
C GLY A 84 -5.24 5.19 14.54
N LYS A 85 -5.60 5.12 15.83
CA LYS A 85 -4.70 4.83 16.96
C LYS A 85 -4.60 3.33 17.31
N GLU A 86 -5.22 2.43 16.55
CA GLU A 86 -5.35 1.03 16.96
C GLU A 86 -4.37 0.08 16.26
N ALA A 87 -3.51 -0.55 17.06
CA ALA A 87 -2.36 -1.35 16.68
C ALA A 87 -2.66 -2.75 16.06
N LYS A 88 -3.87 -3.01 15.56
CA LYS A 88 -4.28 -4.36 15.11
C LYS A 88 -4.58 -4.51 13.62
N ALA A 89 -4.81 -3.41 12.91
CA ALA A 89 -4.83 -3.34 11.46
C ALA A 89 -4.54 -1.89 11.06
N SER A 90 -3.36 -1.61 10.50
CA SER A 90 -3.00 -0.26 10.10
C SER A 90 -3.62 0.03 8.74
N THR A 91 -4.78 0.68 8.71
CA THR A 91 -5.27 1.37 7.51
C THR A 91 -4.32 2.52 7.23
N SER A 92 -3.50 2.38 6.19
CA SER A 92 -2.63 3.45 5.72
C SER A 92 -3.21 4.07 4.47
N SER A 93 -3.35 5.40 4.47
CA SER A 93 -3.78 6.16 3.30
C SER A 93 -2.56 6.65 2.53
N VAL A 94 -2.67 6.69 1.20
CA VAL A 94 -1.63 7.19 0.29
C VAL A 94 -2.20 8.33 -0.55
N LEU A 95 -1.55 9.48 -0.52
CA LEU A 95 -1.86 10.65 -1.33
C LEU A 95 -0.80 10.79 -2.42
N THR A 96 -1.22 10.88 -3.68
CA THR A 96 -0.31 11.02 -4.84
C THR A 96 -0.44 12.36 -5.56
N HIS A 97 -1.57 13.05 -5.35
CA HIS A 97 -1.84 14.36 -5.94
C HIS A 97 -1.18 15.48 -5.12
N PRO A 98 -0.31 16.32 -5.72
CA PRO A 98 0.43 17.36 -5.00
C PRO A 98 -0.46 18.32 -4.18
N GLU A 99 -1.64 18.66 -4.68
CA GLU A 99 -2.62 19.51 -4.01
C GLU A 99 -3.14 18.89 -2.70
N HIS A 100 -3.46 17.59 -2.70
CA HIS A 100 -3.90 16.87 -1.51
C HIS A 100 -2.76 16.68 -0.51
N ILE A 101 -1.54 16.47 -1.01
CA ILE A 101 -0.34 16.39 -0.16
C ILE A 101 -0.14 17.72 0.57
N VAL A 102 -0.21 18.86 -0.14
CA VAL A 102 -0.09 20.18 0.48
C VAL A 102 -1.23 20.45 1.47
N GLU A 103 -2.47 20.13 1.11
CA GLU A 103 -3.60 20.26 2.03
C GLU A 103 -3.40 19.45 3.31
N PHE A 104 -2.97 18.19 3.19
CA PHE A 104 -2.66 17.34 4.34
C PHE A 104 -1.56 17.96 5.20
N LEU A 105 -0.42 18.34 4.61
CA LEU A 105 0.71 18.92 5.34
C LEU A 105 0.33 20.23 6.04
N ASN A 106 -0.47 21.08 5.38
CA ASN A 106 -0.97 22.33 5.96
C ASN A 106 -1.96 22.07 7.11
N SER A 107 -2.88 21.11 6.95
CA SER A 107 -3.85 20.75 7.99
C SER A 107 -3.20 20.25 9.28
N ARG A 108 -1.97 19.72 9.18
CA ARG A 108 -1.15 19.23 10.30
C ARG A 108 -0.06 20.21 10.73
N SER A 109 0.00 21.39 10.12
CA SER A 109 1.01 22.43 10.39
C SER A 109 2.45 21.97 10.16
N TYR A 110 2.66 21.03 9.23
CA TYR A 110 4.00 20.63 8.78
C TYR A 110 4.54 21.56 7.70
N LEU A 111 3.64 22.15 6.92
CA LEU A 111 3.91 23.12 5.87
C LEU A 111 3.04 24.36 6.14
N HIS A 112 3.55 25.56 5.83
CA HIS A 112 2.79 26.82 5.99
C HIS A 112 2.51 27.51 4.64
N GLY A 113 3.07 26.98 3.55
CA GLY A 113 2.96 27.53 2.21
C GLY A 113 1.81 26.95 1.37
N HIS A 114 1.58 27.59 0.23
CA HIS A 114 0.69 27.08 -0.83
C HIS A 114 1.49 26.79 -2.10
N LEU A 115 0.94 25.96 -2.99
CA LEU A 115 1.49 25.76 -4.34
C LEU A 115 1.27 27.01 -5.21
N ASN A 116 2.11 28.02 -5.03
CA ASN A 116 2.02 29.27 -5.81
C ASN A 116 2.87 29.18 -7.09
N GLY A 117 2.53 28.25 -8.01
CA GLY A 117 3.24 28.04 -9.28
C GLY A 117 4.64 27.39 -9.14
N ALA A 118 5.24 27.45 -7.96
CA ALA A 118 6.52 26.88 -7.56
C ALA A 118 6.57 25.32 -7.55
N GLY A 119 5.40 24.66 -7.60
CA GLY A 119 5.31 23.20 -7.46
C GLY A 119 5.65 22.70 -6.05
N LEU A 120 5.33 21.43 -5.77
CA LEU A 120 5.45 20.86 -4.42
C LEU A 120 6.88 20.82 -3.91
N LYS A 121 7.85 20.52 -4.78
CA LYS A 121 9.26 20.43 -4.40
C LYS A 121 9.79 21.75 -3.83
N GLU A 122 9.56 22.86 -4.51
CA GLU A 122 10.04 24.17 -4.07
C GLU A 122 9.33 24.61 -2.78
N ALA A 123 8.02 24.32 -2.64
CA ALA A 123 7.29 24.59 -1.40
C ALA A 123 7.88 23.84 -0.20
N LEU A 124 8.26 22.57 -0.39
CA LEU A 124 8.92 21.74 0.62
C LEU A 124 10.31 22.29 0.98
N GLU A 125 11.14 22.59 -0.03
CA GLU A 125 12.50 23.12 0.18
C GLU A 125 12.49 24.45 0.95
N ASN A 126 11.51 25.33 0.68
CA ASN A 126 11.35 26.61 1.39
C ASN A 126 11.02 26.45 2.89
N GLU A 127 10.41 25.33 3.27
CA GLU A 127 10.08 24.99 4.67
C GLU A 127 11.13 24.05 5.31
N GLY A 128 12.27 23.88 4.63
CA GLY A 128 13.42 23.12 5.14
C GLY A 128 13.30 21.61 5.00
N PHE A 129 12.35 21.12 4.19
CA PHE A 129 12.32 19.70 3.83
C PHE A 129 13.43 19.39 2.83
N GLN A 130 14.11 18.28 3.06
CA GLN A 130 15.19 17.81 2.21
C GLN A 130 15.15 16.29 2.12
N VAL A 131 15.80 15.75 1.09
CA VAL A 131 16.03 14.31 1.01
C VAL A 131 16.97 13.92 2.14
N PHE A 132 16.51 13.09 3.08
CA PHE A 132 17.33 12.58 4.17
C PHE A 132 17.76 11.11 3.96
N VAL A 133 17.00 10.36 3.15
CA VAL A 133 17.31 8.98 2.76
C VAL A 133 17.01 8.79 1.27
N ARG A 134 17.89 8.07 0.58
CA ARG A 134 17.64 7.50 -0.74
C ARG A 134 17.75 5.99 -0.65
N SER A 135 16.77 5.30 -1.23
CA SER A 135 16.72 3.84 -1.21
C SER A 135 16.49 3.32 -2.62
N THR A 136 17.33 2.38 -3.04
CA THR A 136 17.19 1.64 -4.29
C THR A 136 16.40 0.37 -4.00
N CYS A 137 15.23 0.26 -4.61
CA CYS A 137 14.32 -0.86 -4.39
C CYS A 137 14.14 -1.67 -5.67
N SER A 138 14.19 -2.99 -5.56
CA SER A 138 13.64 -3.88 -6.58
C SER A 138 12.33 -4.47 -6.10
N ARG A 139 11.29 -4.42 -6.92
CA ARG A 139 9.96 -4.91 -6.59
C ARG A 139 9.50 -5.92 -7.63
N LYS A 140 8.99 -7.05 -7.15
CA LYS A 140 8.21 -8.00 -7.95
C LYS A 140 6.83 -8.17 -7.35
N VAL A 141 5.80 -8.12 -8.17
CA VAL A 141 4.43 -8.41 -7.75
C VAL A 141 3.96 -9.65 -8.48
N TYR A 142 3.47 -10.62 -7.72
CA TYR A 142 2.90 -11.86 -8.22
C TYR A 142 1.39 -11.89 -7.99
N GLY A 143 0.64 -12.25 -9.02
CA GLY A 143 -0.77 -12.61 -8.91
C GLY A 143 -0.92 -14.11 -8.70
N LEU A 144 -1.69 -14.51 -7.70
CA LEU A 144 -2.11 -15.88 -7.46
C LEU A 144 -3.60 -16.00 -7.78
N PRO A 145 -3.99 -16.99 -8.61
CA PRO A 145 -5.40 -17.20 -8.94
C PRO A 145 -6.17 -17.71 -7.72
N GLU A 146 -7.50 -17.62 -7.80
CA GLU A 146 -8.40 -18.29 -6.87
C GLU A 146 -8.16 -19.81 -6.88
N ASN A 147 -8.23 -20.43 -5.71
CA ASN A 147 -8.18 -21.88 -5.53
C ASN A 147 -9.22 -22.31 -4.49
N GLU A 148 -9.54 -23.60 -4.44
CA GLU A 148 -10.55 -24.13 -3.52
C GLU A 148 -10.29 -23.71 -2.05
N GLY A 149 -11.19 -22.90 -1.49
CA GLY A 149 -11.10 -22.43 -0.11
C GLY A 149 -10.07 -21.30 0.13
N SER A 150 -9.69 -20.57 -0.92
CA SER A 150 -8.84 -19.37 -0.87
C SER A 150 -9.24 -18.35 -1.92
N LEU A 151 -9.21 -17.07 -1.56
CA LEU A 151 -9.41 -15.96 -2.49
C LEU A 151 -8.17 -15.74 -3.39
N PRO A 152 -8.31 -15.08 -4.55
CA PRO A 152 -7.15 -14.60 -5.29
C PRO A 152 -6.30 -13.68 -4.43
N ALA A 153 -4.99 -13.70 -4.64
CA ALA A 153 -4.04 -12.93 -3.82
C ALA A 153 -2.98 -12.25 -4.68
N LYS A 154 -2.47 -11.11 -4.20
CA LYS A 154 -1.24 -10.51 -4.71
C LYS A 154 -0.13 -10.71 -3.68
N ILE A 155 1.07 -11.02 -4.15
CA ILE A 155 2.25 -11.10 -3.32
C ILE A 155 3.30 -10.15 -3.86
N THR A 156 3.61 -9.12 -3.09
CA THR A 156 4.68 -8.17 -3.38
C THR A 156 5.95 -8.65 -2.69
N LEU A 157 7.04 -8.77 -3.44
CA LEU A 157 8.39 -8.98 -2.93
C LEU A 157 9.20 -7.71 -3.19
N GLU A 158 9.85 -7.19 -2.16
CA GLU A 158 10.66 -5.98 -2.25
C GLU A 158 12.02 -6.20 -1.61
N HIS A 159 13.07 -5.70 -2.26
CA HIS A 159 14.43 -5.69 -1.73
C HIS A 159 14.92 -4.25 -1.72
N VAL A 160 15.37 -3.79 -0.55
CA VAL A 160 16.00 -2.49 -0.35
C VAL A 160 17.51 -2.70 -0.29
N ALA A 161 18.22 -2.29 -1.34
CA ALA A 161 19.62 -2.64 -1.57
C ALA A 161 20.55 -2.13 -0.47
N GLU A 162 20.34 -0.91 0.03
CA GLU A 162 21.20 -0.25 1.01
C GLU A 162 21.14 -0.91 2.40
N LEU A 163 20.05 -1.63 2.69
CA LEU A 163 19.83 -2.32 3.96
C LEU A 163 19.93 -3.84 3.86
N ASP A 164 20.15 -4.36 2.64
CA ASP A 164 19.99 -5.77 2.30
C ASP A 164 18.70 -6.38 2.88
N LEU A 165 17.61 -5.59 2.83
CA LEU A 165 16.36 -5.93 3.49
C LEU A 165 15.37 -6.48 2.46
N HIS A 166 14.94 -7.72 2.68
CA HIS A 166 13.92 -8.38 1.88
C HIS A 166 12.58 -8.40 2.63
N THR A 167 11.62 -7.63 2.14
CA THR A 167 10.28 -7.52 2.71
C THR A 167 9.25 -7.98 1.71
N GLY A 168 8.11 -8.44 2.23
CA GLY A 168 7.00 -8.89 1.42
C GLY A 168 5.67 -8.52 1.97
N GLU A 169 4.69 -8.54 1.11
CA GLU A 169 3.30 -8.32 1.47
C GLU A 169 2.43 -9.34 0.75
N ILE A 170 1.49 -9.94 1.49
CA ILE A 170 0.38 -10.68 0.90
C ILE A 170 -0.85 -9.81 1.04
N GLU A 171 -1.50 -9.51 -0.08
CA GLU A 171 -2.72 -8.72 -0.20
C GLU A 171 -3.84 -9.61 -0.78
N VAL A 172 -5.03 -9.51 -0.19
CA VAL A 172 -6.25 -10.18 -0.65
C VAL A 172 -7.38 -9.17 -0.64
N SER A 173 -8.04 -8.98 -1.79
CA SER A 173 -9.24 -8.17 -1.91
C SER A 173 -10.48 -8.99 -1.50
N ALA A 174 -11.39 -8.36 -0.78
CA ALA A 174 -12.65 -8.92 -0.34
C ALA A 174 -13.79 -7.99 -0.74
N ASP A 175 -14.77 -8.49 -1.47
CA ASP A 175 -15.92 -7.73 -1.99
C ASP A 175 -16.92 -7.36 -0.88
N SER A 176 -16.78 -7.96 0.31
CA SER A 176 -17.63 -7.64 1.45
C SER A 176 -16.96 -7.92 2.79
N LYS A 177 -17.47 -7.28 3.84
CA LYS A 177 -17.02 -7.53 5.23
C LYS A 177 -17.18 -9.00 5.65
N ALA A 178 -18.11 -9.73 5.05
CA ALA A 178 -18.32 -11.15 5.34
C ALA A 178 -17.18 -12.04 4.82
N GLN A 179 -16.44 -11.61 3.80
CA GLN A 179 -15.29 -12.32 3.25
C GLN A 179 -13.97 -12.04 3.99
N ILE A 180 -13.90 -11.02 4.85
CA ILE A 180 -12.68 -10.68 5.62
C ILE A 180 -12.08 -11.90 6.35
N PRO A 181 -12.86 -12.77 7.04
CA PRO A 181 -12.29 -13.96 7.68
C PRO A 181 -11.64 -14.93 6.68
N LEU A 182 -12.21 -15.07 5.49
CA LEU A 182 -11.65 -15.91 4.43
C LEU A 182 -10.38 -15.30 3.83
N ALA A 183 -10.34 -13.97 3.66
CA ALA A 183 -9.15 -13.25 3.21
C ALA A 183 -7.98 -13.41 4.19
N LEU A 184 -8.24 -13.21 5.49
CA LEU A 184 -7.24 -13.43 6.55
C LEU A 184 -6.76 -14.88 6.57
N SER A 185 -7.68 -15.85 6.44
CA SER A 185 -7.32 -17.27 6.37
C SER A 185 -6.47 -17.60 5.13
N THR A 186 -6.75 -16.95 3.99
CA THR A 186 -5.98 -17.09 2.76
C THR A 186 -4.55 -16.61 2.97
N ILE A 187 -4.38 -15.41 3.55
CA ILE A 187 -3.07 -14.85 3.91
C ILE A 187 -2.31 -15.80 4.84
N ASP A 188 -2.96 -16.28 5.91
CA ASP A 188 -2.32 -17.17 6.89
C ASP A 188 -1.86 -18.50 6.28
N LYS A 189 -2.69 -19.10 5.42
CA LYS A 189 -2.33 -20.33 4.70
C LYS A 189 -1.15 -20.10 3.74
N LEU A 190 -1.20 -19.03 2.94
CA LEU A 190 -0.12 -18.69 2.01
C LEU A 190 1.20 -18.41 2.74
N ALA A 191 1.17 -17.58 3.79
CA ALA A 191 2.34 -17.28 4.60
C ALA A 191 2.97 -18.54 5.19
N LYS A 192 2.15 -19.42 5.78
CA LYS A 192 2.62 -20.70 6.34
C LYS A 192 3.24 -21.59 5.26
N ASN A 193 2.57 -21.73 4.12
CA ASN A 193 3.01 -22.59 3.03
C ASN A 193 4.31 -22.10 2.37
N LEU A 194 4.48 -20.79 2.28
CA LEU A 194 5.69 -20.16 1.74
C LEU A 194 6.81 -20.05 2.78
N GLY A 195 6.53 -20.37 4.05
CA GLY A 195 7.48 -20.29 5.16
C GLY A 195 7.85 -18.85 5.53
N LEU A 196 6.91 -17.92 5.38
CA LEU A 196 7.11 -16.50 5.68
C LEU A 196 7.02 -16.22 7.18
N LYS A 197 7.84 -15.28 7.66
CA LYS A 197 7.81 -14.84 9.06
C LYS A 197 7.13 -13.48 9.15
N SER A 198 6.11 -13.39 9.98
CA SER A 198 5.39 -12.13 10.24
C SER A 198 6.34 -11.06 10.75
N MET A 199 6.16 -9.82 10.28
CA MET A 199 6.89 -8.65 10.77
C MET A 199 6.24 -7.98 11.99
N THR A 200 5.19 -8.56 12.56
CA THR A 200 4.54 -8.02 13.77
C THR A 200 5.57 -7.79 14.87
N SER A 201 5.70 -6.55 15.35
CA SER A 201 6.48 -6.25 16.53
C SER A 201 5.90 -7.04 17.70
N SER A 202 6.64 -8.01 18.20
CA SER A 202 6.48 -8.39 19.60
C SER A 202 6.89 -7.16 20.42
N ALA A 203 5.91 -6.37 20.87
CA ALA A 203 6.16 -5.58 22.07
C ALA A 203 6.69 -6.56 23.13
N PRO A 204 7.82 -6.27 23.81
CA PRO A 204 8.26 -7.11 24.89
C PRO A 204 7.10 -7.21 25.88
N GLN A 205 6.67 -8.44 26.19
CA GLN A 205 5.82 -8.64 27.35
C GLN A 205 6.65 -8.22 28.56
N GLU A 206 6.31 -7.09 29.16
CA GLU A 206 6.66 -6.83 30.55
C GLU A 206 5.95 -7.87 31.41
N SER A 207 6.63 -8.99 31.61
CA SER A 207 6.37 -9.93 32.70
C SER A 207 7.72 -10.49 33.11
N ASP A 208 8.36 -9.78 34.04
CA ASP A 208 9.08 -10.32 35.20
C ASP A 208 10.02 -9.24 35.76
N LEU A 209 9.46 -8.35 36.58
CA LEU A 209 10.13 -7.66 37.69
C LEU A 209 9.13 -7.48 38.84
#